data_AF-A0A0Q4JR66-F1
#
_entry.id   AF-A0A0Q4JR66-F1
#
_cell.length_a   1.000
_cell.length_b   1.000
_cell.length_c   1.000
_cell.angle_alpha   90.00
_cell.angle_beta   90.00
_cell.angle_gamma   90.00
#
_symmetry.space_group_name_H-M   'P 1'
#
loop_
_entity.id
_entity.type
_entity.pdbx_description
1 polymer ?
#
loop_
_entity_poly.entity_id
_entity_poly.type
_entity_poly.pdbx_seq_one_letter_code
_entity_poly.pdbx_strand_id
1 'polypeptide(L)'
;MTGFDGFGGQTARRAILVADDAIAADDAAIAARAAGVVIGDTIGFAGIADALDAIPHADLLLVEAAGVEPATLDEALPLLARRARSDRAHIVASFPLDALDIVSLHLLGGPATLLCDAGPEERVAAIALCGGTGDGVHAAERDAERLRRLNAEIARVAEALLKLSRNGAGGDGVRDRGSDFVAPPTEDAAPVEITAATVRGVIRARRLRDQYFADGLFADPAWDMLLDLFAARLEGIAVSVSSLCIASAVPPTTGLRWITTMTDAGLLMRREDPSDRRRAFVTLTARAVSGMEGYAQAVAKAGLGWA
;
A
#
# COMPACT_ATOMS: atom_id res chain seq x y z
N MET A 1 -12.11 -49.95 17.49
CA MET A 1 -12.54 -48.71 18.15
C MET A 1 -11.30 -48.11 18.80
N THR A 2 -10.51 -47.39 18.02
CA THR A 2 -9.28 -46.71 18.46
C THR A 2 -9.48 -45.25 18.10
N GLY A 3 -9.62 -44.42 19.13
CA GLY A 3 -9.94 -43.01 19.03
C GLY A 3 -8.88 -42.26 18.25
N PHE A 4 -9.37 -41.41 17.35
CA PHE A 4 -8.61 -40.41 16.63
C PHE A 4 -8.53 -39.19 17.56
N ASP A 5 -7.38 -38.99 18.21
CA ASP A 5 -7.14 -37.79 19.02
C ASP A 5 -6.96 -36.57 18.11
N GLY A 6 -7.69 -35.52 18.48
CA GLY A 6 -8.08 -34.41 17.62
C GLY A 6 -6.96 -33.49 17.17
N PHE A 7 -7.26 -32.81 16.06
CA PHE A 7 -6.51 -31.70 15.50
C PHE A 7 -6.34 -30.55 16.51
N GLY A 8 -5.10 -30.08 16.62
CA GLY A 8 -4.71 -28.68 16.85
C GLY A 8 -5.48 -27.89 17.90
N GLY A 9 -4.96 -27.83 19.13
CA GLY A 9 -5.26 -26.72 20.03
C GLY A 9 -4.73 -25.43 19.40
N GLN A 10 -5.59 -24.69 18.71
CA GLN A 10 -5.30 -23.34 18.28
C GLN A 10 -5.19 -22.51 19.56
N THR A 11 -3.96 -22.21 20.00
CA THR A 11 -3.73 -21.28 21.12
C THR A 11 -4.47 -19.99 20.78
N ALA A 12 -5.48 -19.65 21.58
CA ALA A 12 -6.26 -18.43 21.40
C ALA A 12 -5.29 -17.24 21.41
N ARG A 13 -5.25 -16.48 20.30
CA ARG A 13 -4.36 -15.33 20.14
C ARG A 13 -4.70 -14.29 21.20
N ARG A 14 -3.71 -13.90 21.98
CA ARG A 14 -3.88 -12.88 23.01
C ARG A 14 -3.52 -11.52 22.43
N ALA A 15 -4.52 -10.65 22.35
CA ALA A 15 -4.34 -9.26 21.99
C ALA A 15 -4.23 -8.37 23.23
N ILE A 16 -3.41 -7.33 23.13
CA ILE A 16 -3.50 -6.15 24.00
C ILE A 16 -4.26 -5.08 23.23
N LEU A 17 -5.27 -4.48 23.85
CA LEU A 17 -5.96 -3.30 23.34
C LEU A 17 -5.38 -2.05 23.99
N VAL A 18 -4.96 -1.09 23.18
CA VAL A 18 -4.47 0.23 23.60
C VAL A 18 -5.48 1.26 23.16
N ALA A 19 -6.21 1.85 24.10
CA ALA A 19 -7.26 2.82 23.83
C ALA A 19 -7.53 3.69 25.07
N ASP A 20 -7.63 5.00 24.88
CA ASP A 20 -8.10 5.93 25.93
C ASP A 20 -9.61 6.22 25.82
N ASP A 21 -10.16 6.16 24.60
CA ASP A 21 -11.58 6.36 24.35
C ASP A 21 -12.38 5.04 24.52
N ALA A 22 -13.43 5.09 25.33
CA ALA A 22 -14.22 3.90 25.66
C ALA A 22 -15.05 3.37 24.48
N ILE A 23 -15.47 4.25 23.56
CA ILE A 23 -16.25 3.85 22.38
C ILE A 23 -15.32 3.13 21.39
N ALA A 24 -14.16 3.73 21.10
CA ALA A 24 -13.14 3.13 20.27
C ALA A 24 -12.67 1.77 20.84
N ALA A 25 -12.53 1.68 22.17
CA ALA A 25 -12.19 0.43 22.83
C ALA A 25 -13.25 -0.67 22.64
N ASP A 26 -14.55 -0.34 22.77
CA ASP A 26 -15.62 -1.32 22.55
C ASP A 26 -15.73 -1.73 21.07
N ASP A 27 -15.61 -0.78 20.15
CA ASP A 27 -15.59 -1.05 18.71
C ASP A 27 -14.44 -2.00 18.32
N ALA A 28 -13.24 -1.76 18.87
CA ALA A 28 -12.09 -2.64 18.69
C ALA A 28 -12.33 -4.03 19.30
N ALA A 29 -12.98 -4.10 20.47
CA ALA A 29 -13.32 -5.36 21.12
C ALA A 29 -14.38 -6.16 20.33
N ILE A 30 -15.37 -5.49 19.74
CA ILE A 30 -16.34 -6.10 18.82
C ILE A 30 -15.60 -6.68 17.61
N ALA A 31 -14.71 -5.90 17.00
CA ALA A 31 -13.95 -6.34 15.84
C ALA A 31 -13.02 -7.53 16.16
N ALA A 32 -12.33 -7.49 17.30
CA ALA A 32 -11.49 -8.59 17.79
C ALA A 32 -12.28 -9.87 18.01
N ARG A 33 -13.46 -9.79 18.65
CA ARG A 33 -14.36 -10.94 18.85
C ARG A 33 -14.83 -11.53 17.53
N ALA A 34 -15.23 -10.68 16.57
CA ALA A 34 -15.65 -11.13 15.25
C ALA A 34 -14.51 -11.81 14.47
N ALA A 35 -13.26 -11.41 14.70
CA ALA A 35 -12.06 -12.02 14.14
C ALA A 35 -11.54 -13.25 14.92
N GLY A 36 -12.22 -13.67 16.00
CA GLY A 36 -11.81 -14.81 16.83
C GLY A 36 -10.58 -14.55 17.71
N VAL A 37 -10.28 -13.28 18.01
CA VAL A 37 -9.16 -12.86 18.86
C VAL A 37 -9.65 -12.53 20.27
N VAL A 38 -8.91 -12.97 21.29
CA VAL A 38 -9.23 -12.69 22.70
C VAL A 38 -8.36 -11.53 23.18
N ILE A 39 -9.00 -10.47 23.66
CA ILE A 39 -8.30 -9.37 24.33
C ILE A 39 -8.00 -9.81 25.76
N GLY A 40 -6.71 -9.89 26.08
CA GLY A 40 -6.25 -10.27 27.42
C GLY A 40 -6.16 -9.08 28.36
N ASP A 41 -5.74 -7.92 27.84
CA ASP A 41 -5.51 -6.70 28.61
C ASP A 41 -5.93 -5.48 27.77
N THR A 42 -6.55 -4.51 28.43
CA THR A 42 -6.83 -3.19 27.85
C THR A 42 -6.07 -2.15 28.66
N ILE A 43 -5.25 -1.35 27.97
CA ILE A 43 -4.39 -0.33 28.57
C ILE A 43 -4.63 1.03 27.88
N GLY A 44 -4.36 2.12 28.60
CA GLY A 44 -4.37 3.47 28.02
C GLY A 44 -3.00 3.88 27.48
N PHE A 45 -2.95 5.03 26.81
CA PHE A 45 -1.69 5.62 26.35
C PHE A 45 -0.91 6.30 27.50
N ALA A 46 -1.63 6.82 28.51
CA ALA A 46 -1.00 7.33 29.72
C ALA A 46 -0.34 6.20 30.52
N GLY A 47 0.96 6.32 30.80
CA GLY A 47 1.71 5.29 31.55
C GLY A 47 1.94 3.99 30.76
N ILE A 48 1.89 4.04 29.43
CA ILE A 48 1.96 2.85 28.57
C ILE A 48 3.23 2.01 28.79
N ALA A 49 4.36 2.63 29.14
CA ALA A 49 5.60 1.92 29.41
C ALA A 49 5.45 0.90 30.55
N ASP A 50 4.96 1.36 31.71
CA ASP A 50 4.76 0.51 32.89
C ASP A 50 3.69 -0.56 32.63
N ALA A 51 2.64 -0.20 31.89
CA ALA A 51 1.57 -1.13 31.52
C ALA A 51 2.07 -2.24 30.59
N LEU A 52 2.90 -1.93 29.60
CA LEU A 52 3.51 -2.92 28.72
C LEU A 52 4.49 -3.83 29.46
N ASP A 53 5.26 -3.31 30.42
CA ASP A 53 6.21 -4.11 31.21
C ASP A 53 5.50 -5.12 32.13
N ALA A 54 4.29 -4.79 32.59
CA ALA A 54 3.46 -5.70 33.38
C ALA A 54 2.87 -6.87 32.57
N ILE A 55 2.81 -6.75 31.24
CA ILE A 55 2.22 -7.76 30.36
C ILE A 55 3.33 -8.65 29.78
N PRO A 56 3.30 -9.98 30.01
CA PRO A 56 4.43 -10.85 29.67
C PRO A 56 4.63 -11.06 28.17
N HIS A 57 3.55 -11.18 27.39
CA HIS A 57 3.61 -11.44 25.95
C HIS A 57 2.31 -11.04 25.26
N ALA A 58 2.40 -10.56 24.02
CA ALA A 58 1.26 -10.34 23.13
C ALA A 58 1.53 -10.86 21.71
N ASP A 59 0.51 -11.45 21.08
CA ASP A 59 0.59 -11.84 19.66
C ASP A 59 0.08 -10.73 18.74
N LEU A 60 -0.73 -9.83 19.28
CA LEU A 60 -1.37 -8.75 18.55
C LEU A 60 -1.51 -7.52 19.45
N LEU A 61 -1.22 -6.33 18.90
CA LEU A 61 -1.50 -5.05 19.52
C LEU A 61 -2.58 -4.35 18.71
N LEU A 62 -3.75 -4.13 19.32
CA LEU A 62 -4.82 -3.31 18.75
C LEU A 62 -4.64 -1.91 19.29
N VAL A 63 -4.40 -0.92 18.43
CA VAL A 63 -4.10 0.45 18.83
C VAL A 63 -5.18 1.36 18.27
N GLU A 64 -5.97 1.97 19.15
CA GLU A 64 -7.01 2.94 18.79
C GLU A 64 -6.53 4.35 19.16
N ALA A 65 -6.05 5.09 18.17
CA ALA A 65 -5.46 6.41 18.36
C ALA A 65 -6.46 7.57 18.21
N ALA A 66 -7.75 7.27 18.07
CA ALA A 66 -8.79 8.30 17.96
C ALA A 66 -8.87 9.14 19.24
N GLY A 67 -8.81 10.45 19.09
CA GLY A 67 -8.89 11.40 20.22
C GLY A 67 -7.62 11.50 21.08
N VAL A 68 -6.54 10.82 20.72
CA VAL A 68 -5.27 10.86 21.46
C VAL A 68 -4.43 12.04 20.98
N GLU A 69 -3.87 12.81 21.91
CA GLU A 69 -3.04 13.96 21.56
C GLU A 69 -1.76 13.53 20.79
N PRO A 70 -1.32 14.29 19.77
CA PRO A 70 -0.15 13.93 18.97
C PRO A 70 1.15 13.73 19.78
N ALA A 71 1.34 14.47 20.87
CA ALA A 71 2.51 14.32 21.75
C ALA A 71 2.50 12.95 22.45
N THR A 72 1.34 12.52 22.94
CA THR A 72 1.15 11.21 23.56
C THR A 72 1.38 10.08 22.55
N LEU A 73 0.93 10.24 21.30
CA LEU A 73 1.20 9.28 20.23
C LEU A 73 2.70 9.21 19.89
N ASP A 74 3.38 10.36 19.84
CA ASP A 74 4.82 10.43 19.57
C ASP A 74 5.65 9.67 20.61
N GLU A 75 5.22 9.69 21.87
CA GLU A 75 5.86 8.95 22.96
C GLU A 75 5.49 7.45 22.96
N ALA A 76 4.23 7.12 22.72
CA ALA A 76 3.70 5.76 22.87
C ALA A 76 3.98 4.83 21.68
N LEU A 77 3.84 5.32 20.44
CA LEU A 77 3.96 4.50 19.24
C LEU A 77 5.35 3.85 19.07
N PRO A 78 6.48 4.52 19.37
CA PRO A 78 7.80 3.88 19.37
C PRO A 78 7.90 2.69 20.34
N LEU A 79 7.29 2.81 21.52
CA LEU A 79 7.28 1.76 22.54
C LEU A 79 6.47 0.55 22.06
N LEU A 80 5.30 0.80 21.47
CA LEU A 80 4.47 -0.25 20.87
C LEU A 80 5.17 -0.94 19.70
N ALA A 81 5.82 -0.19 18.82
CA ALA A 81 6.61 -0.75 17.73
C ALA A 81 7.78 -1.61 18.22
N ARG A 82 8.47 -1.18 19.29
CA ARG A 82 9.53 -1.96 19.93
C ARG A 82 8.98 -3.23 20.55
N ARG A 83 7.84 -3.14 21.25
CA ARG A 83 7.16 -4.29 21.86
C ARG A 83 6.75 -5.31 20.80
N ALA A 84 6.11 -4.88 19.72
CA ALA A 84 5.69 -5.75 18.63
C ALA A 84 6.87 -6.51 18.01
N ARG A 85 8.01 -5.83 17.77
CA ARG A 85 9.22 -6.50 17.27
C ARG A 85 9.80 -7.52 18.26
N SER A 86 9.82 -7.18 19.56
CA SER A 86 10.32 -8.08 20.62
C SER A 86 9.50 -9.35 20.71
N ASP A 87 8.19 -9.21 20.71
CA ASP A 87 7.26 -10.32 20.90
C ASP A 87 6.93 -11.03 19.57
N ARG A 88 7.40 -10.50 18.45
CA ARG A 88 6.97 -10.88 17.08
C ARG A 88 5.44 -10.74 16.91
N ALA A 89 4.87 -9.77 17.61
CA ALA A 89 3.48 -9.40 17.48
C ALA A 89 3.27 -8.56 16.22
N HIS A 90 2.03 -8.53 15.74
CA HIS A 90 1.59 -7.58 14.73
C HIS A 90 0.81 -6.43 15.37
N ILE A 91 0.84 -5.25 14.77
CA ILE A 91 0.05 -4.09 15.20
C ILE A 91 -1.09 -3.86 14.21
N VAL A 92 -2.31 -3.68 14.70
CA VAL A 92 -3.41 -3.10 13.93
C VAL A 92 -3.71 -1.74 14.54
N ALA A 93 -3.32 -0.67 13.85
CA ALA A 93 -3.50 0.70 14.31
C ALA A 93 -4.66 1.36 13.54
N SER A 94 -5.69 1.75 14.27
CA SER A 94 -6.86 2.49 13.79
C SER A 94 -6.78 3.93 14.28
N PHE A 95 -6.89 4.88 13.35
CA PHE A 95 -6.63 6.29 13.62
C PHE A 95 -7.37 7.23 12.65
N PRO A 96 -7.68 8.46 13.10
CA PRO A 96 -8.24 9.51 12.25
C PRO A 96 -7.22 10.10 11.27
N LEU A 97 -7.70 10.72 10.17
CA LEU A 97 -6.83 11.31 9.13
C LEU A 97 -5.78 12.31 9.65
N ASP A 98 -6.10 13.08 10.69
CA ASP A 98 -5.18 14.06 11.30
C ASP A 98 -3.98 13.41 12.03
N ALA A 99 -4.10 12.14 12.43
CA ALA A 99 -3.03 11.35 13.03
C ALA A 99 -2.18 10.59 11.98
N LEU A 100 -2.48 10.68 10.69
CA LEU A 100 -1.82 9.88 9.65
C LEU A 100 -0.30 10.05 9.62
N ASP A 101 0.20 11.28 9.65
CA ASP A 101 1.64 11.52 9.55
C ASP A 101 2.39 11.04 10.81
N ILE A 102 1.84 11.22 12.02
CA ILE A 102 2.48 10.75 13.26
C ILE A 102 2.43 9.22 13.40
N VAL A 103 1.33 8.59 12.99
CA VAL A 103 1.22 7.13 13.00
C VAL A 103 2.15 6.50 11.96
N SER A 104 2.13 7.02 10.73
CA SER A 104 3.01 6.53 9.67
C SER A 104 4.48 6.78 9.96
N LEU A 105 4.83 7.86 10.66
CA LEU A 105 6.18 8.10 11.13
C LEU A 105 6.73 6.88 11.92
N HIS A 106 5.95 6.39 12.88
CA HIS A 106 6.43 5.38 13.83
C HIS A 106 6.18 3.95 13.39
N LEU A 107 5.11 3.70 12.64
CA LEU A 107 4.64 2.34 12.35
C LEU A 107 4.80 1.91 10.88
N LEU A 108 4.91 2.84 9.92
CA LEU A 108 4.98 2.49 8.50
C LEU A 108 6.28 1.74 8.15
N GLY A 109 6.14 0.58 7.51
CA GLY A 109 7.26 -0.33 7.20
C GLY A 109 7.64 -1.27 8.37
N GLY A 110 6.96 -1.17 9.51
CA GLY A 110 7.06 -2.12 10.61
C GLY A 110 6.05 -3.28 10.49
N PRO A 111 5.94 -4.14 11.53
CA PRO A 111 4.92 -5.19 11.60
C PRO A 111 3.56 -4.57 11.97
N ALA A 112 3.07 -3.66 11.14
CA ALA A 112 1.87 -2.87 11.41
C ALA A 112 0.96 -2.79 10.18
N THR A 113 -0.35 -2.94 10.42
CA THR A 113 -1.42 -2.62 9.49
C THR A 113 -2.05 -1.31 9.95
N LEU A 114 -2.05 -0.32 9.05
CA LEU A 114 -2.51 1.04 9.34
C LEU A 114 -3.89 1.26 8.72
N LEU A 115 -4.86 1.63 9.55
CA LEU A 115 -6.26 1.82 9.20
C LEU A 115 -6.65 3.28 9.48
N CYS A 116 -6.73 4.08 8.41
CA CYS A 116 -7.10 5.49 8.50
C CYS A 116 -8.58 5.65 8.19
N ASP A 117 -9.35 6.21 9.14
CA ASP A 117 -10.82 6.38 9.05
C ASP A 117 -11.57 5.11 8.60
N ALA A 118 -11.08 3.94 9.00
CA ALA A 118 -11.59 2.66 8.52
C ALA A 118 -12.90 2.25 9.21
N GLY A 119 -13.80 1.64 8.44
CA GLY A 119 -15.05 1.06 8.94
C GLY A 119 -14.85 -0.21 9.78
N PRO A 120 -15.90 -0.66 10.49
CA PRO A 120 -15.85 -1.88 11.31
C PRO A 120 -15.43 -3.14 10.54
N GLU A 121 -15.90 -3.29 9.29
CA GLU A 121 -15.59 -4.42 8.41
C GLU A 121 -14.11 -4.47 8.02
N GLU A 122 -13.50 -3.31 7.75
CA GLU A 122 -12.08 -3.21 7.47
C GLU A 122 -11.24 -3.56 8.70
N ARG A 123 -11.69 -3.12 9.89
CA ARG A 123 -11.04 -3.46 11.16
C ARG A 123 -11.08 -4.97 11.43
N VAL A 124 -12.24 -5.61 11.25
CA VAL A 124 -12.36 -7.08 11.39
C VAL A 124 -11.45 -7.80 10.40
N ALA A 125 -11.45 -7.40 9.13
CA ALA A 125 -10.62 -8.01 8.11
C ALA A 125 -9.13 -7.87 8.42
N ALA A 126 -8.68 -6.69 8.84
CA ALA A 126 -7.29 -6.45 9.23
C ALA A 126 -6.87 -7.35 10.40
N ILE A 127 -7.68 -7.43 11.46
CA ILE A 127 -7.40 -8.28 12.63
C ILE A 127 -7.32 -9.76 12.23
N ALA A 128 -8.27 -10.23 11.41
CA ALA A 128 -8.30 -11.62 10.95
C ALA A 128 -7.08 -11.99 10.07
N LEU A 129 -6.61 -11.06 9.23
CA LEU A 129 -5.49 -11.30 8.29
C LEU A 129 -4.12 -11.33 8.98
N CYS A 130 -3.96 -10.65 10.11
CA CYS A 130 -2.78 -10.79 11.00
C CYS A 130 -2.65 -12.23 11.54
N GLY A 131 -3.74 -12.99 11.42
CA GLY A 131 -3.98 -14.41 11.70
C GLY A 131 -3.16 -15.44 10.93
N GLY A 132 -2.67 -15.08 9.74
CA GLY A 132 -2.23 -16.07 8.77
C GLY A 132 -0.91 -15.70 8.13
N THR A 133 0.17 -16.32 8.58
CA THR A 133 1.40 -16.49 7.78
C THR A 133 1.19 -17.40 6.56
N GLY A 134 0.03 -17.34 5.91
CA GLY A 134 -0.23 -18.15 4.73
C GLY A 134 -1.62 -18.05 4.12
N ASP A 135 -2.40 -16.97 4.26
CA ASP A 135 -3.68 -16.90 3.51
C ASP A 135 -3.99 -15.53 2.88
N GLY A 136 -3.44 -14.43 3.42
CA GLY A 136 -3.49 -13.11 2.78
C GLY A 136 -2.57 -12.99 1.57
N VAL A 137 -1.37 -13.59 1.65
CA VAL A 137 -0.47 -13.79 0.51
C VAL A 137 -1.17 -14.69 -0.52
N HIS A 138 -1.88 -15.73 -0.08
CA HIS A 138 -2.67 -16.55 -0.99
C HIS A 138 -3.91 -15.85 -1.54
N ALA A 139 -4.52 -14.85 -0.91
CA ALA A 139 -5.66 -14.14 -1.52
C ALA A 139 -5.18 -13.25 -2.69
N ALA A 140 -4.13 -12.46 -2.47
CA ALA A 140 -3.51 -11.66 -3.53
C ALA A 140 -2.81 -12.54 -4.59
N GLU A 141 -2.16 -13.64 -4.20
CA GLU A 141 -1.62 -14.64 -5.13
C GLU A 141 -2.71 -15.44 -5.84
N ARG A 142 -3.84 -15.77 -5.20
CA ARG A 142 -4.99 -16.45 -5.84
C ARG A 142 -5.62 -15.52 -6.86
N ASP A 143 -5.76 -14.24 -6.58
CA ASP A 143 -6.25 -13.26 -7.55
C ASP A 143 -5.24 -13.04 -8.68
N ALA A 144 -3.94 -12.94 -8.38
CA ALA A 144 -2.90 -12.86 -9.40
C ALA A 144 -2.82 -14.14 -10.26
N GLU A 145 -2.95 -15.33 -9.66
CA GLU A 145 -2.96 -16.61 -10.35
C GLU A 145 -4.25 -16.81 -11.14
N ARG A 146 -5.40 -16.38 -10.62
CA ARG A 146 -6.67 -16.34 -11.35
C ARG A 146 -6.57 -15.41 -12.55
N LEU A 147 -5.93 -14.25 -12.41
CA LEU A 147 -5.70 -13.29 -13.50
C LEU A 147 -4.71 -13.85 -14.53
N ARG A 148 -3.61 -14.50 -14.11
CA ARG A 148 -2.69 -15.22 -15.01
C ARG A 148 -3.38 -16.33 -15.76
N ARG A 149 -4.25 -17.10 -15.10
CA ARG A 149 -5.02 -18.20 -15.71
C ARG A 149 -6.03 -17.66 -16.71
N LEU A 150 -6.70 -16.56 -16.40
CA LEU A 150 -7.59 -15.86 -17.32
C LEU A 150 -6.83 -15.34 -18.55
N ASN A 151 -5.67 -14.72 -18.35
CA ASN A 151 -4.80 -14.25 -19.43
C ASN A 151 -4.26 -15.40 -20.30
N ALA A 152 -3.94 -16.54 -19.69
CA ALA A 152 -3.53 -17.75 -20.41
C ALA A 152 -4.69 -18.38 -21.21
N GLU A 153 -5.92 -18.34 -20.69
CA GLU A 153 -7.12 -18.75 -21.43
C GLU A 153 -7.40 -17.80 -22.59
N ILE A 154 -7.28 -16.49 -22.40
CA ILE A 154 -7.41 -15.49 -23.47
C ILE A 154 -6.34 -15.73 -24.55
N ALA A 155 -5.10 -15.97 -24.16
CA ALA A 155 -4.02 -16.30 -25.10
C ALA A 155 -4.30 -17.61 -25.86
N ARG A 156 -4.83 -18.63 -25.19
CA ARG A 156 -5.20 -19.92 -25.80
C ARG A 156 -6.38 -19.79 -26.76
N VAL A 157 -7.38 -18.99 -26.39
CA VAL A 157 -8.54 -18.68 -27.25
C VAL A 157 -8.07 -17.87 -28.46
N ALA A 158 -7.21 -16.86 -28.27
CA ALA A 158 -6.60 -16.12 -29.37
C ALA A 158 -5.80 -17.04 -30.31
N GLU A 159 -5.03 -17.99 -29.78
CA GLU A 159 -4.27 -18.95 -30.58
C GLU A 159 -5.19 -19.95 -31.31
N ALA A 160 -6.28 -20.39 -30.68
CA ALA A 160 -7.28 -21.25 -31.30
C ALA A 160 -8.04 -20.51 -32.42
N LEU A 161 -8.37 -19.23 -32.22
CA LEU A 161 -8.98 -18.36 -33.23
C LEU A 161 -8.01 -18.14 -34.40
N LEU A 162 -6.71 -17.92 -34.15
CA LEU A 162 -5.69 -17.84 -35.18
C LEU A 162 -5.52 -19.16 -35.95
N LYS A 163 -5.56 -20.31 -35.28
CA LYS A 163 -5.50 -21.64 -35.93
C LYS A 163 -6.77 -21.94 -36.74
N LEU A 164 -7.93 -21.49 -36.28
CA LEU A 164 -9.20 -21.66 -37.00
C LEU A 164 -9.27 -20.72 -38.22
N SER A 165 -8.77 -19.49 -38.08
CA SER A 165 -8.60 -18.54 -39.19
C SER A 165 -7.65 -19.08 -40.27
N ARG A 166 -6.59 -19.82 -39.89
CA ARG A 166 -5.67 -20.47 -40.83
C ARG A 166 -6.28 -21.67 -41.57
N ASN A 167 -7.34 -22.28 -41.04
CA ASN A 167 -8.00 -23.44 -41.63
C ASN A 167 -9.23 -23.07 -42.49
N GLY A 168 -9.61 -21.80 -42.53
CA GLY A 168 -10.68 -21.27 -43.38
C GLY A 168 -10.13 -20.62 -44.65
N ALA A 169 -9.85 -21.44 -45.67
CA ALA A 169 -9.76 -21.14 -47.10
C ALA A 169 -8.95 -19.92 -47.59
N GLY A 170 -8.04 -20.21 -48.54
CA GLY A 170 -7.36 -19.20 -49.34
C GLY A 170 -8.30 -18.35 -50.19
N GLY A 171 -7.86 -17.13 -50.46
CA GLY A 171 -8.51 -16.18 -51.37
C GLY A 171 -8.29 -14.74 -50.94
N ASP A 172 -7.27 -14.12 -51.54
CA ASP A 172 -7.13 -12.68 -51.79
C ASP A 172 -7.04 -11.69 -50.60
N GLY A 173 -5.80 -11.25 -50.35
CA GLY A 173 -5.49 -9.82 -50.26
C GLY A 173 -5.99 -9.00 -49.07
N VAL A 174 -5.43 -9.20 -47.88
CA VAL A 174 -5.15 -8.07 -46.95
C VAL A 174 -3.77 -8.27 -46.33
N ARG A 175 -2.80 -7.45 -46.76
CA ARG A 175 -1.52 -7.33 -46.07
C ARG A 175 -1.77 -6.64 -44.73
N ASP A 176 -1.60 -7.37 -43.63
CA ASP A 176 -1.46 -6.76 -42.32
C ASP A 176 -0.06 -6.13 -42.22
N ARG A 177 0.00 -4.81 -42.44
CA ARG A 177 1.15 -4.00 -42.08
C ARG A 177 0.94 -3.51 -40.65
N GLY A 178 1.69 -4.09 -39.73
CA GLY A 178 2.22 -3.41 -38.55
C GLY A 178 1.44 -3.59 -37.26
N SER A 179 2.04 -4.31 -36.31
CA SER A 179 2.20 -3.84 -34.92
C SER A 179 3.11 -4.78 -34.12
N ASP A 180 4.35 -4.97 -34.60
CA ASP A 180 5.44 -5.16 -33.64
C ASP A 180 5.55 -3.83 -32.88
N PHE A 181 4.94 -3.74 -31.70
CA PHE A 181 5.10 -2.62 -30.76
C PHE A 181 6.51 -2.71 -30.15
N VAL A 182 7.51 -2.61 -31.01
CA VAL A 182 8.92 -2.49 -30.63
C VAL A 182 9.23 -1.01 -30.74
N ALA A 183 9.48 -0.39 -29.59
CA ALA A 183 9.99 0.98 -29.54
C ALA A 183 11.22 1.06 -30.47
N PRO A 184 11.27 2.04 -31.40
CA PRO A 184 12.36 2.10 -32.35
C PRO A 184 13.68 2.33 -31.60
N PRO A 185 14.78 1.63 -31.96
CA PRO A 185 16.09 1.99 -31.44
C PRO A 185 16.52 3.28 -32.16
N THR A 186 16.77 4.36 -31.42
CA THR A 186 17.24 5.60 -32.04
C THR A 186 18.35 6.27 -31.25
N GLU A 187 19.48 6.39 -31.94
CA GLU A 187 20.73 7.08 -31.61
C GLU A 187 20.57 8.62 -31.56
N ASP A 188 21.37 9.25 -30.69
CA ASP A 188 21.88 10.65 -30.72
C ASP A 188 20.92 11.86 -30.83
N ALA A 189 19.73 11.81 -30.22
CA ALA A 189 19.01 13.04 -29.85
C ALA A 189 19.52 13.59 -28.51
N ALA A 190 19.80 14.90 -28.44
CA ALA A 190 20.16 15.58 -27.20
C ALA A 190 19.09 15.33 -26.11
N PRO A 191 19.48 15.15 -24.83
CA PRO A 191 18.51 14.89 -23.75
C PRO A 191 17.45 16.00 -23.72
N VAL A 192 16.18 15.59 -23.70
CA VAL A 192 15.07 16.54 -23.56
C VAL A 192 15.04 17.03 -22.12
N GLU A 193 14.98 18.34 -21.91
CA GLU A 193 14.85 18.89 -20.57
C GLU A 193 13.46 18.56 -20.00
N ILE A 194 13.44 17.86 -18.87
CA ILE A 194 12.20 17.45 -18.21
C ILE A 194 11.94 18.42 -17.07
N THR A 195 10.86 19.20 -17.19
CA THR A 195 10.48 20.19 -16.18
C THR A 195 9.38 19.67 -15.26
N ALA A 196 9.35 20.15 -14.01
CA ALA A 196 8.27 19.86 -13.09
C ALA A 196 6.89 20.20 -13.68
N ALA A 197 6.78 21.32 -14.41
CA ALA A 197 5.56 21.75 -15.08
C ALA A 197 5.03 20.69 -16.07
N THR A 198 5.93 20.01 -16.80
CA THR A 198 5.57 18.93 -17.71
C THR A 198 4.93 17.77 -16.93
N VAL A 199 5.59 17.30 -15.88
CA VAL A 199 5.12 16.19 -15.04
C VAL A 199 3.80 16.54 -14.33
N ARG A 200 3.66 17.76 -13.80
CA ARG A 200 2.42 18.26 -13.20
C ARG A 200 1.27 18.32 -14.22
N GLY A 201 1.57 18.66 -15.47
CA GLY A 201 0.61 18.61 -16.58
C GLY A 201 0.03 17.21 -16.81
N VAL A 202 0.86 16.18 -16.67
CA VAL A 202 0.47 14.75 -16.78
C VAL A 202 -0.47 14.37 -15.64
N ILE A 203 -0.07 14.67 -14.40
CA ILE A 203 -0.90 14.40 -13.21
C ILE A 203 -2.27 15.07 -13.38
N ARG A 204 -2.30 16.33 -13.86
CA ARG A 204 -3.56 17.04 -14.12
C ARG A 204 -4.38 16.37 -15.22
N ALA A 205 -3.78 15.96 -16.34
CA ALA A 205 -4.47 15.26 -17.41
C ALA A 205 -5.09 13.93 -16.91
N ARG A 206 -4.37 13.20 -16.05
CA ARG A 206 -4.87 11.96 -15.45
C ARG A 206 -6.07 12.20 -14.52
N ARG A 207 -6.01 13.24 -13.68
CA ARG A 207 -7.12 13.66 -12.78
C ARG A 207 -8.32 14.25 -13.53
N LEU A 208 -8.13 14.80 -14.73
CA LEU A 208 -9.25 15.27 -15.53
C LEU A 208 -10.19 14.12 -15.93
N ARG A 209 -9.70 12.88 -16.00
CA ARG A 209 -10.55 11.70 -16.31
C ARG A 209 -11.69 11.54 -15.30
N ASP A 210 -11.42 11.82 -14.03
CA ASP A 210 -12.41 11.70 -12.94
C ASP A 210 -13.57 12.70 -13.09
N GLN A 211 -13.37 13.81 -13.83
CA GLN A 211 -14.45 14.77 -14.10
C GLN A 211 -15.45 14.29 -15.15
N TYR A 212 -15.07 13.31 -15.98
CA TYR A 212 -15.88 12.82 -17.09
C TYR A 212 -16.35 11.38 -16.92
N PHE A 213 -15.75 10.64 -16.00
CA PHE A 213 -16.03 9.23 -15.74
C PHE A 213 -16.19 8.99 -14.23
N ALA A 214 -16.72 7.83 -13.85
CA ALA A 214 -16.89 7.51 -12.43
C ALA A 214 -15.54 7.52 -11.70
N ASP A 215 -15.51 8.17 -10.54
CA ASP A 215 -14.33 8.31 -9.68
C ASP A 215 -13.71 6.93 -9.36
N GLY A 216 -12.39 6.88 -9.34
CA GLY A 216 -11.62 5.69 -8.94
C GLY A 216 -11.49 4.59 -10.00
N LEU A 217 -12.13 4.74 -11.17
CA LEU A 217 -12.05 3.73 -12.24
C LEU A 217 -10.66 3.64 -12.89
N PHE A 218 -9.91 4.75 -12.91
CA PHE A 218 -8.63 4.87 -13.63
C PHE A 218 -7.43 5.13 -12.72
N ALA A 219 -7.55 4.80 -11.44
CA ALA A 219 -6.47 4.98 -10.48
C ALA A 219 -5.30 4.03 -10.79
N ASP A 220 -4.09 4.59 -10.82
CA ASP A 220 -2.84 3.82 -10.83
C ASP A 220 -1.97 4.38 -9.70
N PRO A 221 -2.26 4.00 -8.45
CA PRO A 221 -1.69 4.66 -7.27
C PRO A 221 -0.16 4.61 -7.26
N ALA A 222 0.45 3.52 -7.74
CA ALA A 222 1.90 3.41 -7.81
C ALA A 222 2.48 4.43 -8.81
N TRP A 223 1.90 4.52 -10.01
CA TRP A 223 2.34 5.48 -11.01
C TRP A 223 2.08 6.93 -10.60
N ASP A 224 0.91 7.20 -10.02
CA ASP A 224 0.53 8.53 -9.57
C ASP A 224 1.45 9.02 -8.44
N MET A 225 1.87 8.13 -7.52
CA MET A 225 2.90 8.42 -6.51
C MET A 225 4.28 8.68 -7.12
N LEU A 226 4.69 7.90 -8.13
CA LEU A 226 5.97 8.11 -8.82
C LEU A 226 6.02 9.48 -9.52
N LEU A 227 4.95 9.85 -10.22
CA LEU A 227 4.82 11.14 -10.88
C LEU A 227 4.86 12.29 -9.88
N ASP A 228 4.13 12.19 -8.77
CA ASP A 228 4.09 13.25 -7.76
C ASP A 228 5.45 13.46 -7.08
N LEU A 229 6.12 12.37 -6.67
CA LEU A 229 7.44 12.45 -6.07
C LEU A 229 8.52 12.91 -7.06
N PHE A 230 8.40 12.55 -8.34
CA PHE A 230 9.31 13.01 -9.38
C PHE A 230 9.14 14.51 -9.65
N ALA A 231 7.89 14.99 -9.72
CA ALA A 231 7.62 16.43 -9.83
C ALA A 231 8.13 17.20 -8.61
N ALA A 232 7.85 16.73 -7.39
CA ALA A 232 8.33 17.35 -6.16
C ALA A 232 9.87 17.39 -6.08
N ARG A 233 10.54 16.34 -6.56
CA ARG A 233 12.01 16.30 -6.68
C ARG A 233 12.53 17.40 -7.61
N LEU A 234 11.92 17.57 -8.78
CA LEU A 234 12.28 18.64 -9.73
C LEU A 234 12.02 20.04 -9.16
N GLU A 235 11.04 20.17 -8.26
CA GLU A 235 10.69 21.42 -7.54
C GLU A 235 11.57 21.66 -6.30
N GLY A 236 12.33 20.65 -5.83
CA GLY A 236 13.08 20.72 -4.58
C GLY A 236 12.21 20.69 -3.32
N ILE A 237 10.99 20.13 -3.41
CA ILE A 237 10.00 20.09 -2.33
C ILE A 237 9.98 18.69 -1.69
N ALA A 238 9.78 18.64 -0.37
CA ALA A 238 9.58 17.41 0.37
C ALA A 238 8.10 17.02 0.43
N VAL A 239 7.80 15.72 0.38
CA VAL A 239 6.43 15.19 0.35
C VAL A 239 6.16 14.36 1.60
N SER A 240 5.15 14.74 2.39
CA SER A 240 4.71 13.96 3.55
C SER A 240 3.97 12.70 3.12
N VAL A 241 3.76 11.75 4.06
CA VAL A 241 2.98 10.54 3.80
C VAL A 241 1.53 10.91 3.47
N SER A 242 0.92 11.83 4.23
CA SER A 242 -0.43 12.34 3.97
C SER A 242 -0.58 12.94 2.56
N SER A 243 0.37 13.78 2.14
CA SER A 243 0.37 14.38 0.80
C SER A 243 0.52 13.32 -0.30
N LEU A 244 1.34 12.30 -0.08
CA LEU A 244 1.52 11.22 -1.04
C LEU A 244 0.28 10.32 -1.15
N CYS A 245 -0.42 10.06 -0.04
CA CYS A 245 -1.70 9.37 -0.06
C CYS A 245 -2.74 10.16 -0.88
N ILE A 246 -2.81 11.48 -0.75
CA ILE A 246 -3.67 12.32 -1.60
C ILE A 246 -3.26 12.20 -3.08
N ALA A 247 -1.95 12.21 -3.37
CA ALA A 247 -1.44 12.09 -4.72
C ALA A 247 -1.83 10.76 -5.39
N SER A 248 -1.94 9.69 -4.60
CA SER A 248 -2.25 8.33 -5.08
C SER A 248 -3.68 8.12 -5.58
N ALA A 249 -4.58 9.08 -5.37
CA ALA A 249 -5.99 9.02 -5.81
C ALA A 249 -6.77 7.79 -5.30
N VAL A 250 -6.35 7.20 -4.17
CA VAL A 250 -7.03 6.11 -3.47
C VAL A 250 -7.21 6.45 -1.99
N PRO A 251 -8.10 5.74 -1.25
CA PRO A 251 -8.25 5.97 0.19
C PRO A 251 -6.92 5.84 0.96
N PRO A 252 -6.71 6.59 2.06
CA PRO A 252 -5.42 6.65 2.75
C PRO A 252 -4.89 5.29 3.23
N THR A 253 -5.75 4.40 3.74
CA THR A 253 -5.38 3.02 4.11
C THR A 253 -4.76 2.27 2.92
N THR A 254 -5.35 2.43 1.73
CA THR A 254 -4.83 1.84 0.48
C THR A 254 -3.53 2.51 0.06
N GLY A 255 -3.43 3.85 0.18
CA GLY A 255 -2.20 4.61 -0.07
C GLY A 255 -1.02 4.14 0.80
N LEU A 256 -1.22 3.98 2.10
CA LEU A 256 -0.18 3.50 3.04
C LEU A 256 0.34 2.10 2.66
N ARG A 257 -0.54 1.22 2.17
CA ARG A 257 -0.14 -0.12 1.67
C ARG A 257 0.71 -0.02 0.41
N TRP A 258 0.37 0.88 -0.51
CA TRP A 258 1.19 1.13 -1.71
C TRP A 258 2.54 1.72 -1.36
N ILE A 259 2.62 2.67 -0.42
CA ILE A 259 3.89 3.22 0.04
C ILE A 259 4.77 2.12 0.61
N THR A 260 4.22 1.20 1.41
CA THR A 260 4.96 0.03 1.93
C THR A 260 5.45 -0.85 0.78
N THR A 261 4.55 -1.25 -0.12
CA THR A 261 4.87 -2.11 -1.27
C THR A 261 5.98 -1.52 -2.16
N MET A 262 5.91 -0.22 -2.44
CA MET A 262 6.90 0.46 -3.28
C MET A 262 8.21 0.74 -2.55
N THR A 263 8.18 0.88 -1.22
CA THR A 263 9.40 0.94 -0.39
C THR A 263 10.10 -0.41 -0.41
N ASP A 264 9.37 -1.51 -0.24
CA ASP A 264 9.90 -2.87 -0.31
C ASP A 264 10.46 -3.22 -1.70
N ALA A 265 9.83 -2.69 -2.76
CA ALA A 265 10.34 -2.79 -4.13
C ALA A 265 11.59 -1.91 -4.41
N GLY A 266 12.04 -1.13 -3.43
CA GLY A 266 13.18 -0.23 -3.55
C GLY A 266 12.95 0.96 -4.48
N LEU A 267 11.70 1.38 -4.67
CA LEU A 267 11.33 2.55 -5.46
C LEU A 267 11.22 3.81 -4.60
N LEU A 268 10.71 3.65 -3.38
CA LEU A 268 10.58 4.73 -2.41
C LEU A 268 11.55 4.53 -1.25
N MET A 269 11.90 5.63 -0.59
CA MET A 269 12.56 5.61 0.70
C MET A 269 12.00 6.70 1.61
N ARG A 270 12.03 6.44 2.92
CA ARG A 270 11.64 7.41 3.93
C ARG A 270 12.86 8.26 4.33
N ARG A 271 12.67 9.57 4.49
CA ARG A 271 13.63 10.49 5.11
C ARG A 271 12.99 11.15 6.32
N GLU A 272 13.66 11.10 7.46
CA GLU A 272 13.30 11.93 8.61
C GLU A 272 13.52 13.40 8.26
N ASP A 273 12.61 14.25 8.72
CA ASP A 273 12.77 15.70 8.66
C ASP A 273 13.87 16.13 9.66
N PRO A 274 14.97 16.75 9.19
CA PRO A 274 16.04 17.21 10.09
C PRO A 274 15.59 18.30 11.09
N SER A 275 14.50 19.00 10.79
CA SER A 275 13.99 20.13 11.56
C SER A 275 12.87 19.76 12.53
N ASP A 276 12.11 18.70 12.23
CA ASP A 276 11.05 18.17 13.10
C ASP A 276 11.03 16.64 13.06
N ARG A 277 11.58 15.99 14.09
CA ARG A 277 11.61 14.53 14.19
C ARG A 277 10.24 13.87 14.21
N ARG A 278 9.16 14.66 14.34
CA ARG A 278 7.76 14.21 14.29
C ARG A 278 7.21 14.14 12.86
N ARG A 279 8.04 14.35 11.84
CA ARG A 279 7.66 14.27 10.43
C ARG A 279 8.61 13.38 9.65
N ALA A 280 8.03 12.51 8.82
CA ALA A 280 8.76 11.76 7.81
C ALA A 280 8.29 12.16 6.42
N PHE A 281 9.26 12.36 5.54
CA PHE A 281 9.03 12.56 4.12
C PHE A 281 9.28 11.27 3.36
N VAL A 282 8.62 11.14 2.22
CA VAL A 282 8.85 10.08 1.25
C VAL A 282 9.56 10.66 0.04
N THR A 283 10.54 9.94 -0.49
CA THR A 283 11.26 10.34 -1.69
C THR A 283 11.55 9.14 -2.59
N LEU A 284 11.86 9.41 -3.85
CA LEU A 284 12.29 8.38 -4.80
C LEU A 284 13.70 7.90 -4.44
N THR A 285 13.95 6.60 -4.61
CA THR A 285 15.31 6.07 -4.60
C THR A 285 16.08 6.53 -5.84
N ALA A 286 17.42 6.47 -5.80
CA ALA A 286 18.24 6.78 -6.98
C ALA A 286 17.85 5.94 -8.20
N ARG A 287 17.50 4.66 -7.97
CA ARG A 287 16.99 3.75 -9.00
C ARG A 287 15.68 4.28 -9.60
N ALA A 288 14.73 4.66 -8.76
CA ALA A 288 13.44 5.18 -9.24
C ALA A 288 13.61 6.51 -9.99
N VAL A 289 14.50 7.40 -9.53
CA VAL A 289 14.84 8.64 -10.24
C VAL A 289 15.37 8.33 -11.64
N SER A 290 16.39 7.46 -11.76
CA SER A 290 16.93 7.08 -13.07
C SER A 290 15.87 6.39 -13.96
N GLY A 291 14.96 5.62 -13.37
CA GLY A 291 13.83 5.02 -14.08
C GLY A 291 12.87 6.08 -14.64
N MET A 292 12.50 7.08 -13.84
CA MET A 292 11.63 8.18 -14.26
C MET A 292 12.30 9.04 -15.33
N GLU A 293 13.58 9.36 -15.18
CA GLU A 293 14.36 10.07 -16.20
C GLU A 293 14.47 9.26 -17.50
N GLY A 294 14.73 7.95 -17.42
CA GLY A 294 14.77 7.09 -18.59
C GLY A 294 13.42 7.00 -19.32
N TYR A 295 12.33 6.81 -18.57
CA TYR A 295 10.97 6.81 -19.11
C TYR A 295 10.65 8.12 -19.81
N ALA A 296 10.92 9.23 -19.13
CA ALA A 296 10.71 10.57 -19.63
C ALA A 296 11.40 10.84 -20.97
N GLN A 297 12.68 10.46 -21.06
CA GLN A 297 13.45 10.58 -22.29
C GLN A 297 12.88 9.70 -23.40
N ALA A 298 12.46 8.47 -23.08
CA ALA A 298 11.88 7.56 -24.06
C ALA A 298 10.55 8.10 -24.63
N VAL A 299 9.67 8.61 -23.77
CA VAL A 299 8.40 9.23 -24.16
C VAL A 299 8.64 10.45 -25.04
N ALA A 300 9.56 11.34 -24.64
CA ALA A 300 9.87 12.54 -25.40
C ALA A 300 10.49 12.22 -26.78
N LYS A 301 11.40 11.24 -26.84
CA LYS A 301 12.00 10.77 -28.11
C LYS A 301 10.98 10.12 -29.04
N ALA A 302 9.99 9.42 -28.48
CA ALA A 302 8.90 8.84 -29.25
C ALA A 302 7.87 9.87 -29.75
N GLY A 303 8.01 11.15 -29.38
CA GLY A 303 7.01 12.19 -29.68
C GLY A 303 5.67 11.95 -28.97
N LEU A 304 5.68 11.14 -27.89
CA LEU A 304 4.50 10.80 -27.12
C LEU A 304 4.30 11.81 -25.99
N GLY A 305 3.05 12.05 -25.63
CA GLY A 305 2.72 12.64 -24.34
C GLY A 305 2.90 11.60 -23.23
N TRP A 306 3.24 12.03 -22.02
CA TRP A 306 3.44 11.19 -20.83
C TRP A 306 2.15 10.55 -20.26
N ALA A 307 1.09 10.40 -21.08
CA ALA A 307 -0.28 10.06 -20.68
C ALA A 307 -0.40 8.77 -19.84
#